data_AF-A0A842VMX5-F1
#
_entry.id   AF-A0A842VMX5-F1
#
_cell.length_a   1.000
_cell.length_b   1.000
_cell.length_c   1.000
_cell.angle_alpha   90.00
_cell.angle_beta   90.00
_cell.angle_gamma   90.00
#
_symmetry.space_group_name_H-M   'P 1'
#
loop_
_entity.id
_entity.type
_entity.pdbx_description
1 polymer ?
#
loop_
_entity_poly.entity_id
_entity_poly.type
_entity_poly.pdbx_seq_one_letter_code
_entity_poly.pdbx_strand_id
1 'polypeptide(L)'
;MDFQALYFIFSIFFILFIINLFVVSVFFLIRAAQLKLINIGILGIAVIFIDIGFIGNILFGLGGIFEEIFVSSGFVLIVLFTNLTFHRNKGYKYKLIFFIAIICAIINIHLRFVDLLYNVDYIYYIKQLFDIVFTFFVFFWLGLSSLRAYQSLKQVKIQPWIKYRYRLLSVAGFLLGLQAIPEIFIAPGLHYGDLNAMVVLVFGITASIVLVSSIIFVLAWMIPSFLKNFLNKDYDTIEDPELNENELINLIQKDIGKS
;
A
#
# COMPACT_ATOMS: atom_id res chain seq x y z
N MET A 1 -29.26 14.12 -6.27
CA MET A 1 -27.98 14.65 -5.77
C MET A 1 -27.17 15.00 -7.01
N ASP A 2 -26.63 16.21 -7.08
CA ASP A 2 -25.86 16.66 -8.25
C ASP A 2 -24.56 15.86 -8.37
N PHE A 3 -24.25 15.33 -9.55
CA PHE A 3 -23.01 14.59 -9.81
C PHE A 3 -21.77 15.46 -9.54
N GLN A 4 -21.90 16.78 -9.74
CA GLN A 4 -20.84 17.73 -9.41
C GLN A 4 -20.56 17.77 -7.90
N ALA A 5 -21.60 17.73 -7.07
CA ALA A 5 -21.44 17.71 -5.62
C ALA A 5 -20.78 16.40 -5.14
N LEU A 6 -21.17 15.25 -5.71
CA LEU A 6 -20.55 13.97 -5.41
C LEU A 6 -19.07 13.92 -5.83
N TYR A 7 -18.77 14.39 -7.04
CA TYR A 7 -17.39 14.47 -7.53
C TYR A 7 -16.51 15.33 -6.61
N PHE A 8 -17.03 16.46 -6.14
CA PHE A 8 -16.33 17.33 -5.20
C PHE A 8 -16.04 16.62 -3.86
N ILE A 9 -17.01 15.90 -3.30
CA ILE A 9 -16.82 15.11 -2.07
C ILE A 9 -15.73 14.04 -2.26
N PHE A 10 -15.75 13.30 -3.37
CA PHE A 10 -14.76 12.27 -3.64
C PHE A 10 -13.37 12.85 -3.92
N SER A 11 -13.30 14.05 -4.51
CA SER A 11 -12.05 14.79 -4.67
C SER A 11 -11.46 15.15 -3.30
N ILE A 12 -12.28 15.57 -2.34
CA ILE A 12 -11.82 15.79 -0.96
C ILE A 12 -11.29 14.50 -0.34
N PHE A 13 -11.97 13.37 -0.54
CA PHE A 13 -11.50 12.07 -0.02
C PHE A 13 -10.13 11.72 -0.60
N PHE A 14 -9.94 11.93 -1.89
CA PHE A 14 -8.68 11.67 -2.57
C PHE A 14 -7.55 12.62 -2.09
N ILE A 15 -7.85 13.90 -1.86
CA ILE A 15 -6.90 14.85 -1.26
C ILE A 15 -6.50 14.41 0.15
N LEU A 16 -7.47 14.01 0.99
CA LEU A 16 -7.19 13.51 2.34
C LEU A 16 -6.34 12.23 2.31
N PHE A 17 -6.56 11.36 1.32
CA PHE A 17 -5.74 10.18 1.08
C PHE A 17 -4.28 10.57 0.79
N ILE A 18 -4.02 11.50 -0.14
CA ILE A 18 -2.66 11.97 -0.45
C ILE A 18 -2.00 12.61 0.78
N ILE A 19 -2.73 13.45 1.51
CA ILE A 19 -2.19 14.08 2.74
C ILE A 19 -1.80 13.00 3.76
N ASN A 20 -2.62 11.98 3.96
CA ASN A 20 -2.32 10.89 4.87
C ASN A 20 -1.07 10.11 4.43
N LEU A 21 -0.94 9.79 3.15
CA LEU A 21 0.24 9.12 2.61
C LEU A 21 1.51 9.95 2.82
N PHE A 22 1.45 11.25 2.54
CA PHE A 22 2.57 12.15 2.73
C PHE A 22 3.01 12.24 4.19
N VAL A 23 2.06 12.36 5.12
CA VAL A 23 2.37 12.37 6.57
C VAL A 23 3.02 11.06 7.01
N VAL A 24 2.50 9.93 6.55
CA VAL A 24 3.05 8.59 6.88
C VAL A 24 4.45 8.41 6.28
N SER A 25 4.67 8.88 5.07
CA SER A 25 5.96 8.72 4.40
C SER A 25 7.06 9.53 5.07
N VAL A 26 6.77 10.78 5.46
CA VAL A 26 7.66 11.60 6.29
C VAL A 26 7.93 10.93 7.63
N PHE A 27 6.89 10.41 8.30
CA PHE A 27 7.05 9.67 9.55
C PHE A 27 8.01 8.47 9.38
N PHE A 28 7.88 7.68 8.31
CA PHE A 28 8.77 6.57 8.04
C PHE A 28 10.21 7.00 7.78
N LEU A 29 10.44 8.06 6.99
CA LEU A 29 11.78 8.53 6.73
C LEU A 29 12.48 9.01 8.02
N ILE A 30 11.76 9.76 8.86
CA ILE A 30 12.26 10.20 10.16
C ILE A 30 12.60 8.98 11.03
N ARG A 31 11.69 8.02 11.13
CA ARG A 31 11.91 6.78 11.91
C ARG A 31 13.06 5.95 11.37
N ALA A 32 13.18 5.82 10.05
CA ALA A 32 14.27 5.09 9.41
C ALA A 32 15.63 5.73 9.72
N ALA A 33 15.70 7.05 9.71
CA ALA A 33 16.91 7.78 10.08
C ALA A 33 17.25 7.62 11.57
N GLN A 34 16.26 7.75 12.45
CA GLN A 34 16.44 7.62 13.91
C GLN A 34 16.84 6.19 14.33
N LEU A 35 16.19 5.17 13.76
CA LEU A 35 16.36 3.77 14.15
C LEU A 35 17.35 3.01 13.25
N LYS A 36 17.87 3.65 12.19
CA LYS A 36 18.75 3.05 11.18
C LYS A 36 18.13 1.80 10.50
N LEU A 37 16.80 1.83 10.30
CA LEU A 37 16.03 0.74 9.70
C LEU A 37 15.80 0.98 8.20
N ILE A 38 16.65 0.37 7.38
CA ILE A 38 16.64 0.54 5.91
C ILE A 38 15.29 0.13 5.30
N ASN A 39 14.68 -0.95 5.79
CA ASN A 39 13.37 -1.41 5.31
C ASN A 39 12.27 -0.35 5.52
N ILE A 40 12.22 0.28 6.69
CA ILE A 40 11.27 1.38 6.95
C ILE A 40 11.54 2.57 6.02
N GLY A 41 12.82 2.86 5.75
CA GLY A 41 13.20 3.89 4.79
C GLY A 41 12.70 3.60 3.38
N ILE A 42 12.84 2.35 2.92
CA ILE A 42 12.33 1.89 1.63
C ILE A 42 10.80 2.06 1.55
N LEU A 43 10.08 1.72 2.61
CA LEU A 43 8.62 1.94 2.67
C LEU A 43 8.27 3.44 2.59
N GLY A 44 9.00 4.30 3.29
CA GLY A 44 8.83 5.75 3.19
C GLY A 44 9.04 6.28 1.78
N ILE A 45 10.12 5.87 1.11
CA ILE A 45 10.41 6.23 -0.30
C ILE A 45 9.31 5.70 -1.23
N ALA A 46 8.84 4.46 -1.00
CA ALA A 46 7.79 3.86 -1.79
C ALA A 46 6.49 4.69 -1.77
N VAL A 47 6.07 5.14 -0.59
CA VAL A 47 4.88 5.97 -0.43
C VAL A 47 5.09 7.35 -1.05
N ILE A 48 6.27 7.96 -0.90
CA ILE A 48 6.61 9.23 -1.57
C ILE A 48 6.51 9.10 -3.09
N PHE A 49 6.97 7.98 -3.66
CA PHE A 49 6.88 7.77 -5.10
C PHE A 49 5.42 7.74 -5.57
N ILE A 50 4.54 7.09 -4.82
CA ILE A 50 3.09 7.09 -5.10
C ILE A 50 2.54 8.53 -5.02
N ASP A 51 2.88 9.28 -3.96
CA ASP A 51 2.45 10.67 -3.79
C ASP A 51 2.93 11.56 -4.96
N ILE A 52 4.20 11.46 -5.33
CA ILE A 52 4.78 12.21 -6.46
C ILE A 52 4.06 11.86 -7.77
N GLY A 53 3.73 10.59 -8.00
CA GLY A 53 2.99 10.17 -9.18
C GLY A 53 1.64 10.88 -9.31
N PHE A 54 0.82 10.80 -8.26
CA PHE A 54 -0.50 11.44 -8.26
C PHE A 54 -0.42 12.97 -8.28
N ILE A 55 0.41 13.56 -7.42
CA ILE A 55 0.58 15.02 -7.36
C ILE A 55 1.13 15.56 -8.68
N GLY A 56 2.12 14.87 -9.26
CA GLY A 56 2.74 15.20 -10.54
C GLY A 56 1.73 15.25 -11.69
N ASN A 57 0.86 14.25 -11.78
CA ASN A 57 -0.15 14.23 -12.82
C ASN A 57 -1.26 15.27 -12.56
N ILE A 58 -1.76 15.38 -11.34
CA ILE A 58 -2.94 16.21 -11.02
C ILE A 58 -2.60 17.69 -10.93
N LEU A 59 -1.55 18.07 -10.20
CA LEU A 59 -1.22 19.49 -9.98
C LEU A 59 -0.35 20.05 -11.09
N PHE A 60 0.54 19.24 -11.67
CA PHE A 60 1.54 19.71 -12.62
C PHE A 60 1.29 19.24 -14.06
N GLY A 61 0.26 18.42 -14.29
CA GLY A 61 -0.11 17.97 -15.63
C GLY A 61 0.97 17.15 -16.34
N LEU A 62 1.82 16.43 -15.59
CA LEU A 62 2.95 15.67 -16.14
C LEU A 62 2.53 14.43 -16.94
N GLY A 63 1.24 14.10 -16.93
CA GLY A 63 0.63 13.08 -17.77
C GLY A 63 0.61 11.68 -17.16
N GLY A 64 -0.23 10.82 -17.72
CA GLY A 64 -0.48 9.49 -17.18
C GLY A 64 0.71 8.52 -17.23
N ILE A 65 1.71 8.75 -18.09
CA ILE A 65 2.95 7.95 -18.11
C ILE A 65 3.82 8.28 -16.89
N PHE A 66 3.90 9.56 -16.53
CA PHE A 66 4.65 10.01 -15.36
C PHE A 66 4.09 9.37 -14.09
N GLU A 67 2.76 9.45 -13.92
CA GLU A 67 2.07 8.79 -12.80
C GLU A 67 2.39 7.30 -12.75
N GLU A 68 2.24 6.60 -13.87
CA GLU A 68 2.44 5.16 -13.97
C GLU A 68 3.87 4.74 -13.57
N ILE A 69 4.90 5.47 -14.02
CA ILE A 69 6.29 5.18 -13.68
C ILE A 69 6.51 5.31 -12.17
N PHE A 70 6.01 6.38 -11.57
CA PHE A 70 6.21 6.66 -10.15
C PHE A 70 5.41 5.71 -9.25
N VAL A 71 4.12 5.50 -9.55
CA VAL A 71 3.26 4.57 -8.81
C VAL A 71 3.75 3.13 -8.92
N SER A 72 4.07 2.66 -10.13
CA SER A 72 4.62 1.30 -10.33
C SER A 72 5.96 1.12 -9.62
N SER A 73 6.82 2.14 -9.62
CA SER A 73 8.08 2.10 -8.86
C SER A 73 7.84 2.04 -7.35
N GLY A 74 6.87 2.79 -6.84
CA GLY A 74 6.41 2.70 -5.45
C GLY A 74 5.94 1.29 -5.10
N PHE A 75 5.15 0.66 -5.96
CA PHE A 75 4.66 -0.71 -5.75
C PHE A 75 5.80 -1.74 -5.68
N VAL A 76 6.79 -1.63 -6.57
CA VAL A 76 8.00 -2.47 -6.52
C VAL A 76 8.76 -2.29 -5.21
N LEU A 77 8.88 -1.05 -4.71
CA LEU A 77 9.50 -0.78 -3.42
C LEU A 77 8.70 -1.32 -2.23
N ILE A 78 7.35 -1.36 -2.31
CA ILE A 78 6.51 -2.03 -1.31
C ILE A 78 6.77 -3.54 -1.28
N VAL A 79 6.94 -4.18 -2.44
CA VAL A 79 7.31 -5.61 -2.50
C VAL A 79 8.70 -5.82 -1.91
N LEU A 80 9.67 -4.93 -2.20
CA LEU A 80 11.00 -4.97 -1.60
C LEU A 80 10.94 -4.83 -0.08
N PHE A 81 10.18 -3.86 0.43
CA PHE A 81 9.92 -3.70 1.87
C PHE A 81 9.33 -4.98 2.48
N THR A 82 8.31 -5.55 1.84
CA THR A 82 7.63 -6.77 2.31
C THR A 82 8.63 -7.92 2.43
N ASN A 83 9.51 -8.07 1.43
CA ASN A 83 10.55 -9.10 1.44
C ASN A 83 11.62 -8.86 2.50
N LEU A 84 12.11 -7.63 2.66
CA LEU A 84 13.12 -7.29 3.67
C LEU A 84 12.58 -7.38 5.10
N THR A 85 11.29 -7.15 5.31
CA THR A 85 10.67 -7.14 6.64
C THR A 85 10.22 -8.54 7.06
N PHE A 86 9.50 -9.26 6.19
CA PHE A 86 8.87 -10.54 6.56
C PHE A 86 9.62 -11.78 6.09
N HIS A 87 10.52 -11.63 5.11
CA HIS A 87 11.17 -12.75 4.43
C HIS A 87 12.69 -12.60 4.31
N ARG A 88 13.30 -11.75 5.15
CA ARG A 88 14.76 -11.59 5.23
C ARG A 88 15.42 -12.95 5.44
N ASN A 89 16.44 -13.23 4.64
CA ASN A 89 17.20 -14.49 4.65
C ASN A 89 16.41 -15.75 4.26
N LYS A 90 15.17 -15.63 3.77
CA LYS A 90 14.46 -16.77 3.18
C LYS A 90 14.96 -17.02 1.76
N GLY A 91 14.84 -18.29 1.31
CA GLY A 91 15.40 -18.78 0.05
C GLY A 91 14.90 -18.05 -1.23
N TYR A 92 15.39 -18.51 -2.38
CA TYR A 92 15.20 -17.87 -3.70
C TYR A 92 13.75 -17.51 -4.07
N LYS A 93 12.76 -18.23 -3.54
CA LYS A 93 11.32 -18.02 -3.83
C LYS A 93 10.85 -16.58 -3.56
N TYR A 94 11.37 -15.94 -2.51
CA TYR A 94 10.97 -14.58 -2.15
C TYR A 94 11.65 -13.52 -3.02
N LYS A 95 12.89 -13.80 -3.46
CA LYS A 95 13.57 -12.99 -4.47
C LYS A 95 12.86 -13.06 -5.81
N LEU A 96 12.28 -14.22 -6.16
CA LEU A 96 11.46 -14.40 -7.36
C LEU A 96 10.21 -13.51 -7.34
N ILE A 97 9.52 -13.37 -6.21
CA ILE A 97 8.35 -12.48 -6.08
C ILE A 97 8.72 -11.03 -6.39
N PHE A 98 9.88 -10.56 -5.90
CA PHE A 98 10.38 -9.22 -6.22
C PHE A 98 10.70 -9.06 -7.71
N PHE A 99 11.35 -10.06 -8.31
CA PHE A 99 11.64 -10.05 -9.75
C PHE A 99 10.36 -10.02 -10.59
N ILE A 100 9.34 -10.80 -10.22
CA ILE A 100 8.02 -10.77 -10.86
C ILE A 100 7.41 -9.38 -10.73
N ALA A 101 7.49 -8.72 -9.56
CA ALA A 101 6.99 -7.36 -9.40
C ALA A 101 7.63 -6.35 -10.35
N ILE A 102 8.95 -6.46 -10.57
CA ILE A 102 9.67 -5.61 -11.55
C ILE A 102 9.17 -5.86 -12.97
N ILE A 103 9.02 -7.13 -13.36
CA ILE A 103 8.46 -7.48 -14.68
C ILE A 103 7.06 -6.91 -14.84
N CYS A 104 6.20 -7.06 -13.83
CA CYS A 104 4.87 -6.49 -13.85
C CYS A 104 4.89 -4.97 -13.99
N ALA A 105 5.74 -4.25 -13.25
CA ALA A 105 5.88 -2.80 -13.39
C ALA A 105 6.28 -2.39 -14.82
N ILE A 106 7.26 -3.08 -15.42
CA ILE A 106 7.69 -2.81 -16.80
C ILE A 106 6.54 -3.05 -17.79
N ILE A 107 5.81 -4.15 -17.63
CA ILE A 107 4.66 -4.45 -18.49
C ILE A 107 3.54 -3.41 -18.30
N ASN A 108 3.24 -2.98 -17.07
CA ASN A 108 2.19 -1.99 -16.80
C ASN A 108 2.51 -0.64 -17.48
N ILE A 109 3.77 -0.17 -17.31
CA ILE A 109 4.26 1.05 -17.97
C ILE A 109 4.20 0.90 -19.49
N HIS A 110 4.60 -0.26 -20.04
CA HIS A 110 4.53 -0.50 -21.47
C HIS A 110 3.09 -0.49 -21.98
N LEU A 111 2.16 -1.16 -21.29
CA LEU A 111 0.74 -1.16 -21.64
C LEU A 111 0.15 0.25 -21.61
N ARG A 112 0.53 1.08 -20.62
CA ARG A 112 0.12 2.49 -20.56
C ARG A 112 0.62 3.29 -21.76
N PHE A 113 1.85 3.05 -22.19
CA PHE A 113 2.41 3.69 -23.38
C PHE A 113 1.69 3.27 -24.67
N VAL A 114 1.41 1.97 -24.82
CA VAL A 114 0.69 1.40 -25.96
C VAL A 114 -0.76 1.92 -26.01
N ASP A 115 -1.45 1.96 -24.87
CA ASP A 115 -2.81 2.50 -24.74
C ASP A 115 -2.89 3.95 -25.25
N LEU A 116 -1.94 4.79 -24.83
CA LEU A 116 -1.88 6.19 -25.25
C LEU A 116 -1.55 6.38 -26.75
N LEU A 117 -0.71 5.51 -27.32
CA LEU A 117 -0.30 5.63 -28.73
C LEU A 117 -1.38 5.18 -29.69
N TYR A 118 -2.02 4.05 -29.41
CA TYR A 118 -2.95 3.42 -30.34
C TYR A 118 -4.40 3.79 -30.05
N ASN A 119 -4.73 4.15 -28.79
CA ASN A 119 -6.06 4.56 -28.35
C ASN A 119 -7.16 3.58 -28.82
N VAL A 120 -6.97 2.29 -28.53
CA VAL A 120 -7.89 1.22 -28.93
C VAL A 120 -8.52 0.57 -27.71
N ASP A 121 -9.84 0.45 -27.70
CA ASP A 121 -10.65 -0.01 -26.56
C ASP A 121 -10.15 -1.32 -25.93
N TYR A 122 -9.76 -2.32 -26.73
CA TYR A 122 -9.30 -3.59 -26.18
C TYR A 122 -7.95 -3.46 -25.45
N ILE A 123 -7.08 -2.53 -25.86
CA ILE A 123 -5.80 -2.27 -25.21
C ILE A 123 -6.05 -1.63 -23.84
N TYR A 124 -6.99 -0.69 -23.78
CA TYR A 124 -7.43 -0.06 -22.54
C TYR A 124 -7.88 -1.13 -21.51
N TYR A 125 -8.76 -2.06 -21.90
CA TYR A 125 -9.22 -3.10 -20.96
C TYR A 125 -8.12 -4.10 -20.57
N ILE A 126 -7.20 -4.45 -21.48
CA ILE A 126 -6.03 -5.27 -21.15
C ILE A 126 -5.16 -4.55 -20.12
N LYS A 127 -4.91 -3.25 -20.30
CA LYS A 127 -4.18 -2.42 -19.35
C LYS A 127 -4.86 -2.42 -17.98
N GLN A 128 -6.18 -2.19 -17.91
CA GLN A 128 -6.90 -2.16 -16.64
C GLN A 128 -6.90 -3.53 -15.93
N LEU A 129 -7.09 -4.62 -16.68
CA LEU A 129 -7.00 -5.97 -16.11
C LEU A 129 -5.60 -6.25 -15.56
N PHE A 130 -4.55 -5.82 -16.27
CA PHE A 130 -3.19 -6.00 -15.82
C PHE A 130 -2.88 -5.18 -14.57
N ASP A 131 -3.35 -3.93 -14.51
CA ASP A 131 -3.21 -3.06 -13.36
C ASP A 131 -3.91 -3.63 -12.10
N ILE A 132 -5.10 -4.22 -12.28
CA ILE A 132 -5.80 -4.97 -11.22
C ILE A 132 -4.94 -6.12 -10.72
N VAL A 133 -4.42 -6.96 -11.64
CA VAL A 133 -3.59 -8.12 -11.26
C VAL A 133 -2.32 -7.67 -10.55
N PHE A 134 -1.67 -6.60 -11.03
CA PHE A 134 -0.44 -6.10 -10.45
C PHE A 134 -0.67 -5.48 -9.06
N THR A 135 -1.67 -4.61 -8.93
CA THR A 135 -2.11 -4.01 -7.65
C THR A 135 -2.47 -5.10 -6.64
N PHE A 136 -3.29 -6.08 -7.06
CA PHE A 136 -3.64 -7.22 -6.23
C PHE A 136 -2.40 -7.99 -5.80
N PHE A 137 -1.51 -8.35 -6.73
CA PHE A 137 -0.28 -9.07 -6.41
C PHE A 137 0.57 -8.36 -5.35
N VAL A 138 0.79 -7.05 -5.49
CA VAL A 138 1.62 -6.24 -4.59
C VAL A 138 1.01 -6.15 -3.19
N PHE A 139 -0.24 -5.69 -3.09
CA PHE A 139 -0.84 -5.40 -1.79
C PHE A 139 -1.40 -6.64 -1.09
N PHE A 140 -1.88 -7.63 -1.84
CA PHE A 140 -2.29 -8.91 -1.27
C PHE A 140 -1.08 -9.70 -0.76
N TRP A 141 0.09 -9.58 -1.41
CA TRP A 141 1.34 -10.13 -0.88
C TRP A 141 1.76 -9.48 0.45
N LEU A 142 1.67 -8.15 0.56
CA LEU A 142 1.87 -7.43 1.82
C LEU A 142 0.86 -7.90 2.88
N GLY A 143 -0.41 -7.99 2.51
CA GLY A 143 -1.50 -8.40 3.38
C GLY A 143 -1.32 -9.81 3.94
N LEU A 144 -0.98 -10.79 3.08
CA LEU A 144 -0.70 -12.17 3.47
C LEU A 144 0.57 -12.28 4.33
N SER A 145 1.63 -11.56 3.97
CA SER A 145 2.89 -11.57 4.72
C SER A 145 2.68 -11.04 6.14
N SER A 146 1.93 -9.94 6.27
CA SER A 146 1.57 -9.37 7.57
C SER A 146 0.63 -10.28 8.38
N LEU A 147 -0.33 -10.94 7.72
CA LEU A 147 -1.22 -11.90 8.39
C LEU A 147 -0.47 -13.08 8.98
N ARG A 148 0.48 -13.65 8.22
CA ARG A 148 1.34 -14.75 8.70
C ARG A 148 2.20 -14.30 9.88
N ALA A 149 2.78 -13.10 9.80
CA ALA A 149 3.51 -12.52 10.91
C ALA A 149 2.62 -12.38 12.16
N TYR A 150 1.40 -11.85 12.02
CA TYR A 150 0.43 -11.78 13.10
C TYR A 150 0.11 -13.15 13.72
N GLN A 151 -0.12 -14.17 12.89
CA GLN A 151 -0.40 -15.53 13.35
C GLN A 151 0.78 -16.12 14.13
N SER A 152 2.02 -15.92 13.66
CA SER A 152 3.22 -16.38 14.36
C SER A 152 3.41 -15.70 15.72
N LEU A 153 3.17 -14.38 15.79
CA LEU A 153 3.33 -13.60 17.02
C LEU A 153 2.20 -13.81 18.02
N LYS A 154 1.11 -14.48 17.65
CA LYS A 154 -0.06 -14.66 18.52
C LYS A 154 0.34 -15.31 19.85
N GLN A 155 1.25 -16.29 19.81
CA GLN A 155 1.71 -17.05 20.97
C GLN A 155 2.94 -16.46 21.67
N VAL A 156 3.65 -15.52 21.04
CA VAL A 156 4.83 -14.89 21.64
C VAL A 156 4.38 -13.88 22.70
N LYS A 157 5.00 -13.88 23.87
CA LYS A 157 4.77 -12.87 24.91
C LYS A 157 5.46 -11.56 24.49
N ILE A 158 4.72 -10.73 23.77
CA ILE A 158 5.10 -9.37 23.37
C ILE A 158 3.90 -8.45 23.57
N GLN A 159 4.15 -7.14 23.60
CA GLN A 159 3.12 -6.12 23.76
C GLN A 159 1.98 -6.29 22.71
N PRO A 160 0.71 -6.41 23.15
CA PRO A 160 -0.44 -6.67 22.26
C PRO A 160 -0.60 -5.69 21.10
N TRP A 161 -0.26 -4.40 21.29
CA TRP A 161 -0.35 -3.41 20.22
C TRP A 161 0.53 -3.74 19.02
N ILE A 162 1.66 -4.43 19.24
CA ILE A 162 2.57 -4.86 18.16
C ILE A 162 1.90 -5.93 17.31
N LYS A 163 1.21 -6.89 17.94
CA LYS A 163 0.41 -7.89 17.23
C LYS A 163 -0.71 -7.20 16.44
N TYR A 164 -1.37 -6.22 17.07
CA TYR A 164 -2.45 -5.46 16.44
C TYR A 164 -2.00 -4.68 15.20
N ARG A 165 -0.79 -4.10 15.20
CA ARG A 165 -0.17 -3.45 14.02
C ARG A 165 -0.19 -4.38 12.80
N TYR A 166 0.27 -5.62 12.94
CA TYR A 166 0.32 -6.57 11.80
C TYR A 166 -1.07 -6.99 11.33
N ARG A 167 -2.05 -7.05 12.24
CA ARG A 167 -3.45 -7.26 11.87
C ARG A 167 -3.99 -6.08 11.05
N LEU A 168 -3.74 -4.84 11.47
CA LEU A 168 -4.16 -3.65 10.72
C LEU A 168 -3.50 -3.57 9.35
N LEU A 169 -2.19 -3.83 9.28
CA LEU A 169 -1.43 -3.85 8.03
C LEU A 169 -1.95 -4.93 7.06
N SER A 170 -2.38 -6.08 7.60
CA SER A 170 -3.03 -7.13 6.80
C SER A 170 -4.35 -6.66 6.19
N VAL A 171 -5.21 -6.02 6.99
CA VAL A 171 -6.50 -5.47 6.52
C VAL A 171 -6.27 -4.38 5.46
N ALA A 172 -5.36 -3.43 5.72
CA ALA A 172 -5.03 -2.37 4.77
C ALA A 172 -4.49 -2.94 3.45
N GLY A 173 -3.61 -3.95 3.50
CA GLY A 173 -3.08 -4.60 2.31
C GLY A 173 -4.17 -5.28 1.48
N PHE A 174 -5.11 -5.97 2.11
CA PHE A 174 -6.22 -6.59 1.36
C PHE A 174 -7.17 -5.57 0.74
N LEU A 175 -7.51 -4.50 1.44
CA LEU A 175 -8.35 -3.43 0.89
C LEU A 175 -7.67 -2.73 -0.29
N LEU A 176 -6.39 -2.38 -0.17
CA LEU A 176 -5.62 -1.80 -1.28
C LEU A 176 -5.48 -2.76 -2.46
N GLY A 177 -5.39 -4.06 -2.23
CA GLY A 177 -5.37 -5.05 -3.31
C GLY A 177 -6.64 -5.10 -4.16
N LEU A 178 -7.77 -4.60 -3.63
CA LEU A 178 -9.06 -4.56 -4.33
C LEU A 178 -9.36 -3.20 -4.96
N GLN A 179 -8.56 -2.17 -4.68
CA GLN A 179 -8.86 -0.79 -5.01
C GLN A 179 -8.94 -0.52 -6.52
N ALA A 180 -8.21 -1.28 -7.33
CA ALA A 180 -8.18 -1.12 -8.79
C ALA A 180 -9.36 -1.82 -9.50
N ILE A 181 -10.08 -2.73 -8.83
CA ILE A 181 -11.17 -3.51 -9.45
C ILE A 181 -12.26 -2.61 -10.04
N PRO A 182 -12.73 -1.55 -9.36
CA PRO A 182 -13.75 -0.66 -9.92
C PRO A 182 -13.34 0.00 -11.25
N GLU A 183 -12.04 0.17 -11.53
CA GLU A 183 -11.56 0.92 -12.70
C GLU A 183 -11.90 0.25 -14.03
N ILE A 184 -12.04 -1.08 -14.05
CA ILE A 184 -12.42 -1.81 -15.27
C ILE A 184 -13.80 -1.41 -15.80
N PHE A 185 -14.64 -0.80 -14.97
CA PHE A 185 -15.98 -0.37 -15.35
C PHE A 185 -16.03 1.06 -15.92
N ILE A 186 -14.91 1.78 -15.97
CA ILE A 186 -14.80 3.05 -16.67
C ILE A 186 -14.62 2.76 -18.17
N ALA A 187 -15.46 3.37 -19.01
CA ALA A 187 -15.37 3.20 -20.46
C ALA A 187 -14.11 3.88 -21.05
N PRO A 188 -13.56 3.37 -22.17
CA PRO A 188 -12.45 3.99 -22.87
C PRO A 188 -12.72 5.46 -23.18
N GLY A 189 -11.69 6.30 -23.04
CA GLY A 189 -11.77 7.75 -23.27
C GLY A 189 -12.43 8.56 -22.15
N LEU A 190 -12.95 7.91 -21.09
CA LEU A 190 -13.38 8.60 -19.88
C LEU A 190 -12.27 8.62 -18.83
N HIS A 191 -12.22 9.69 -18.06
CA HIS A 191 -11.20 9.94 -17.05
C HIS A 191 -11.82 10.40 -15.72
N TYR A 192 -11.10 10.19 -14.62
CA TYR A 192 -11.46 10.81 -13.34
C TYR A 192 -11.53 12.33 -13.51
N GLY A 193 -12.70 12.91 -13.28
CA GLY A 193 -12.99 14.31 -13.62
C GLY A 193 -14.23 14.47 -14.45
N ASP A 194 -14.55 13.48 -15.28
CA ASP A 194 -15.72 13.54 -16.14
C ASP A 194 -17.01 13.42 -15.30
N LEU A 195 -17.97 14.31 -15.56
CA LEU A 195 -19.29 14.34 -14.91
C LEU A 195 -20.22 13.24 -15.48
N ASN A 196 -19.71 12.02 -15.58
CA ASN A 196 -20.44 10.83 -15.96
C ASN A 196 -20.80 10.01 -14.70
N ALA A 197 -22.03 9.53 -14.61
CA ALA A 197 -22.52 8.81 -13.44
C ALA A 197 -21.65 7.59 -13.07
N MET A 198 -21.18 6.84 -14.08
CA MET A 198 -20.34 5.66 -13.87
C MET A 198 -18.94 6.04 -13.39
N VAL A 199 -18.35 7.08 -13.98
CA VAL A 199 -17.03 7.60 -13.58
C VAL A 199 -17.07 8.09 -12.13
N VAL A 200 -18.08 8.88 -11.77
CA VAL A 200 -18.24 9.41 -10.40
C VAL A 200 -18.44 8.27 -9.39
N LEU A 201 -19.20 7.23 -9.76
CA LEU A 201 -19.40 6.06 -8.91
C LEU A 201 -18.11 5.26 -8.71
N VAL A 202 -17.40 4.95 -9.80
CA VAL A 202 -16.12 4.22 -9.74
C VAL A 202 -15.11 5.01 -8.92
N PHE A 203 -14.94 6.30 -9.22
CA PHE A 203 -14.05 7.18 -8.47
C PHE A 203 -14.40 7.22 -6.98
N GLY A 204 -15.69 7.32 -6.64
CA GLY A 204 -16.15 7.32 -5.26
C GLY A 204 -15.83 6.04 -4.50
N ILE A 205 -15.99 4.88 -5.14
CA ILE A 205 -15.63 3.58 -4.55
C ILE A 205 -14.11 3.50 -4.35
N THR A 206 -13.32 3.80 -5.39
CA THR A 206 -11.85 3.77 -5.32
C THR A 206 -11.33 4.72 -4.25
N ALA A 207 -11.75 5.99 -4.27
CA ALA A 207 -11.38 7.01 -3.29
C ALA A 207 -11.72 6.61 -1.86
N SER A 208 -12.89 5.99 -1.65
CA SER A 208 -13.30 5.50 -0.32
C SER A 208 -12.43 4.35 0.17
N ILE A 209 -12.13 3.37 -0.71
CA ILE A 209 -11.27 2.23 -0.37
C ILE A 209 -9.86 2.71 0.00
N VAL A 210 -9.25 3.59 -0.80
CA VAL A 210 -7.89 4.08 -0.55
C VAL A 210 -7.84 4.97 0.69
N LEU A 211 -8.86 5.81 0.93
CA LEU A 211 -8.93 6.63 2.14
C LEU A 211 -9.04 5.76 3.40
N VAL A 212 -9.98 4.82 3.44
CA VAL A 212 -10.13 3.89 4.58
C VAL A 212 -8.85 3.09 4.80
N SER A 213 -8.24 2.59 3.73
CA SER A 213 -6.98 1.86 3.80
C SER A 213 -5.84 2.72 4.33
N SER A 214 -5.73 3.98 3.91
CA SER A 214 -4.71 4.91 4.41
C SER A 214 -4.87 5.20 5.89
N ILE A 215 -6.10 5.36 6.39
CA ILE A 215 -6.36 5.57 7.82
C ILE A 215 -5.94 4.33 8.62
N ILE A 216 -6.30 3.13 8.16
CA ILE A 216 -5.89 1.87 8.80
C ILE A 216 -4.36 1.74 8.78
N PHE A 217 -3.73 2.12 7.68
CA PHE A 217 -2.28 2.07 7.52
C PHE A 217 -1.57 3.07 8.45
N VAL A 218 -2.04 4.32 8.53
CA VAL A 218 -1.58 5.32 9.52
C VAL A 218 -1.70 4.73 10.92
N LEU A 219 -2.86 4.19 11.28
CA LEU A 219 -3.09 3.61 12.60
C LEU A 219 -2.17 2.42 12.87
N ALA A 220 -1.83 1.59 11.87
CA ALA A 220 -0.91 0.47 12.06
C ALA A 220 0.49 0.94 12.52
N TRP A 221 0.95 2.06 11.98
CA TRP A 221 2.31 2.56 12.19
C TRP A 221 2.41 3.61 13.30
N MET A 222 1.43 4.49 13.38
CA MET A 222 1.31 5.60 14.32
C MET A 222 0.22 5.32 15.36
N ILE A 223 0.21 4.12 15.96
CA ILE A 223 -0.77 3.76 17.01
C ILE A 223 -0.73 4.81 18.13
N PRO A 224 -1.85 5.51 18.39
CA PRO A 224 -1.90 6.54 19.42
C PRO A 224 -1.79 5.94 20.83
N SER A 225 -1.29 6.73 21.78
CA SER A 225 -1.02 6.28 23.16
C SER A 225 -2.24 5.67 23.85
N PHE A 226 -3.43 6.26 23.67
CA PHE A 226 -4.67 5.73 24.23
C PHE A 226 -4.98 4.30 23.73
N LEU A 227 -4.73 4.03 22.44
CA LEU A 227 -4.97 2.73 21.85
C LEU A 227 -3.92 1.72 22.31
N LYS A 228 -2.66 2.13 22.47
CA LYS A 228 -1.62 1.29 23.10
C LYS A 228 -2.00 0.90 24.52
N ASN A 229 -2.43 1.86 25.33
CA ASN A 229 -2.82 1.62 26.71
C ASN A 229 -4.05 0.71 26.81
N PHE A 230 -5.04 0.92 25.93
CA PHE A 230 -6.22 0.06 25.86
C PHE A 230 -5.86 -1.38 25.49
N LEU A 231 -5.00 -1.58 24.49
CA LEU A 231 -4.59 -2.92 24.05
C LEU A 231 -3.69 -3.64 25.06
N ASN A 232 -2.93 -2.89 25.87
CA ASN A 232 -2.01 -3.43 26.86
C ASN A 232 -2.62 -3.63 28.25
N LYS A 233 -3.93 -3.39 28.44
CA LYS A 233 -4.58 -3.35 29.76
C LYS A 233 -4.35 -4.60 30.61
N ASP A 234 -4.30 -5.77 29.97
CA ASP A 234 -4.13 -7.07 30.62
C ASP A 234 -2.73 -7.67 30.36
N TYR A 235 -1.79 -6.86 29.84
CA TYR A 235 -0.41 -7.30 29.61
C TYR A 235 0.41 -7.06 30.86
N ASP A 236 0.75 -8.13 31.58
CA ASP A 236 1.74 -8.07 32.65
C ASP A 236 3.06 -7.60 32.04
N THR A 237 3.48 -6.38 32.42
CA THR A 237 4.83 -5.87 32.23
C THR A 237 5.79 -6.73 33.05
N ILE A 238 6.02 -7.96 32.61
CA ILE A 238 7.33 -8.56 32.79
C ILE A 238 8.28 -7.55 32.13
N GLU A 239 9.41 -7.28 32.78
CA GLU A 239 10.55 -6.55 32.20
C GLU A 239 11.02 -7.28 30.93
N ASP A 240 10.23 -7.21 29.88
CA ASP A 240 10.70 -7.46 28.53
C ASP A 240 11.59 -6.27 28.21
N PRO A 241 12.83 -6.48 27.75
CA PRO A 241 13.56 -5.40 27.12
C PRO A 241 12.64 -4.81 26.06
N GLU A 242 12.62 -3.48 25.88
CA GLU A 242 11.98 -2.87 24.73
C GLU A 242 12.52 -3.55 23.47
N LEU A 243 11.81 -4.58 22.99
CA LEU A 243 12.28 -5.40 21.89
C LEU A 243 12.40 -4.44 20.71
N ASN A 244 13.64 -4.22 20.27
CA ASN A 244 13.89 -3.37 19.12
C ASN A 244 13.14 -3.99 17.93
N GLU A 245 12.63 -3.18 17.01
CA GLU A 245 11.95 -3.65 15.81
C GLU A 245 12.78 -4.70 15.04
N ASN A 246 14.12 -4.62 15.12
CA ASN A 246 15.04 -5.66 14.64
C ASN A 246 14.93 -7.01 15.38
N GLU A 247 14.81 -6.99 16.70
CA GLU A 247 14.63 -8.20 17.52
C GLU A 247 13.25 -8.81 17.26
N LEU A 248 12.24 -7.97 17.06
CA LEU A 248 10.90 -8.40 16.70
C LEU A 248 10.87 -9.08 15.33
N ILE A 249 11.57 -8.51 14.35
CA ILE A 249 11.79 -9.11 13.03
C ILE A 249 12.52 -10.46 13.17
N ASN A 250 13.53 -10.56 14.02
CA ASN A 250 14.27 -11.81 14.25
C ASN A 250 13.41 -12.88 14.94
N LEU A 251 12.51 -12.50 15.85
CA LEU A 251 11.55 -13.42 16.48
C LEU A 251 10.56 -13.98 15.46
N ILE A 252 9.98 -13.11 14.62
CA ILE A 252 9.09 -13.52 13.52
C ILE A 252 9.81 -14.51 12.59
N GLN A 253 11.09 -14.30 12.30
CA GLN A 253 11.87 -15.19 11.46
C GLN A 253 12.06 -16.58 12.06
N LYS A 254 12.40 -16.67 13.36
CA LYS A 254 12.64 -17.95 14.02
C LYS A 254 11.41 -18.87 13.99
N ASP A 255 10.20 -18.28 14.06
CA ASP A 255 8.97 -19.06 14.07
C ASP A 255 8.43 -19.35 12.66
N ILE A 256 8.52 -18.41 11.71
CA ILE A 256 8.13 -18.69 10.31
C ILE A 256 9.13 -19.65 9.62
N GLY A 257 10.39 -19.70 10.05
CA GLY A 257 11.39 -20.62 9.52
C GLY A 257 11.20 -22.09 9.95
N LYS A 258 10.31 -22.36 10.91
CA LYS A 258 10.01 -23.72 11.41
C LYS A 258 8.77 -24.36 10.76
N SER A 259 8.04 -23.63 9.90
CA SER A 259 6.90 -24.13 9.12
C SER A 259 7.28 -24.44 7.68
#